data_AF-A0A380P1S4-F1
#
_entry.id   AF-A0A380P1S4-F1
#
_cell.length_a   1.000
_cell.length_b   1.000
_cell.length_c   1.000
_cell.angle_alpha   90.00
_cell.angle_beta   90.00
_cell.angle_gamma   90.00
#
_symmetry.space_group_name_H-M   'P 1'
#
loop_
_entity.id
_entity.type
_entity.pdbx_description
1 polymer ?
#
loop_
_entity_poly.entity_id
_entity_poly.type
_entity_poly.pdbx_seq_one_letter_code
_entity_poly.pdbx_strand_id
1 'polypeptide(L)' 'MDSDRVIQVGQLLQSIAHQQNKSVVTVTHDIRLKEFADHIYELVDGELTQVK' A
#
# COMPACT_ATOMS: atom_id res chain seq x y z
N MET A 1 -12.55 -6.48 -8.27
CA MET A 1 -13.07 -6.58 -6.88
C MET A 1 -13.58 -5.21 -6.48
N ASP A 2 -14.73 -5.17 -5.77
CA ASP A 2 -15.45 -3.98 -5.27
C ASP A 2 -14.58 -2.71 -5.18
N SER A 3 -14.85 -1.73 -6.04
CA SER A 3 -14.01 -0.55 -6.18
C SER A 3 -13.95 0.35 -4.93
N ASP A 4 -14.98 0.34 -4.10
CA ASP A 4 -15.08 1.25 -2.96
C ASP A 4 -14.36 0.73 -1.71
N ARG A 5 -14.30 -0.61 -1.54
CA ARG A 5 -13.69 -1.21 -0.34
C ARG A 5 -12.18 -1.01 -0.29
N VAL A 6 -11.54 -0.94 -1.46
CA VAL A 6 -10.09 -0.76 -1.59
C VAL A 6 -9.63 0.58 -1.00
N ILE A 7 -10.41 1.64 -1.21
CA ILE A 7 -10.11 2.97 -0.67
C ILE A 7 -10.22 2.98 0.85
N GLN A 8 -11.31 2.40 1.40
CA GLN A 8 -11.51 2.35 2.85
C GLN A 8 -10.42 1.54 3.55
N VAL A 9 -10.01 0.41 2.98
CA VAL A 9 -8.93 -0.41 3.51
C VAL A 9 -7.59 0.33 3.44
N GLY A 10 -7.29 1.00 2.33
CA GLY A 10 -6.06 1.79 2.17
C GLY A 10 -5.93 2.88 3.23
N GLN A 11 -6.99 3.65 3.45
CA GLN A 11 -7.04 4.70 4.49
C GLN A 11 -6.88 4.14 5.91
N LEU A 12 -7.51 3.00 6.20
CA LEU A 12 -7.41 2.34 7.50
C LEU A 12 -5.97 1.88 7.78
N LEU A 13 -5.33 1.23 6.81
CA LEU A 13 -3.95 0.73 6.94
C LEU A 13 -2.96 1.88 7.15
N GLN A 14 -3.08 2.97 6.39
CA GLN A 14 -2.26 4.17 6.56
C GLN A 14 -2.44 4.79 7.95
N SER A 15 -3.70 4.96 8.38
CA SER A 15 -4.02 5.54 9.68
C SER A 15 -3.42 4.74 10.83
N ILE A 16 -3.54 3.40 10.79
CA ILE A 16 -2.97 2.53 11.81
C ILE A 16 -1.44 2.61 11.83
N ALA A 17 -0.80 2.62 10.66
CA ALA A 17 0.66 2.69 10.54
C ALA A 17 1.21 3.96 11.21
N HIS A 18 0.62 5.11 10.90
CA HIS A 18 1.04 6.40 11.46
C HIS A 18 0.65 6.55 12.94
N GLN A 19 -0.57 6.16 13.33
CA GLN A 19 -1.04 6.30 14.71
C GLN A 19 -0.28 5.41 15.69
N GLN A 20 0.07 4.19 15.28
CA GLN A 20 0.78 3.25 16.15
C GLN A 20 2.30 3.33 16.02
N ASN A 21 2.81 4.19 15.13
CA ASN A 21 4.22 4.27 14.77
C ASN A 21 4.79 2.90 14.42
N LYS A 22 4.09 2.18 13.53
CA LYS A 22 4.43 0.84 13.06
C LYS A 22 4.51 0.81 11.54
N SER A 23 5.44 0.02 11.01
CA SER A 23 5.52 -0.23 9.58
C SER A 23 4.49 -1.28 9.16
N VAL A 24 3.70 -0.96 8.15
CA VAL A 24 2.74 -1.87 7.51
C VAL A 24 3.21 -2.16 6.09
N VAL A 25 3.36 -3.44 5.74
CA VAL A 25 3.73 -3.88 4.38
C VAL A 25 2.52 -4.58 3.77
N THR A 26 2.10 -4.15 2.60
CA THR A 26 0.96 -4.74 1.88
C THR A 26 1.39 -5.11 0.47
N VAL A 27 1.12 -6.36 0.09
CA VAL A 27 1.35 -6.87 -1.26
C VAL A 27 0.01 -6.94 -1.96
N THR A 28 -0.14 -6.20 -3.05
CA THR A 28 -1.39 -6.14 -3.80
C THR A 28 -1.11 -5.95 -5.28
N HIS A 29 -1.99 -6.51 -6.11
CA HIS A 29 -2.04 -6.23 -7.54
C HIS A 29 -2.95 -5.03 -7.85
N ASP A 30 -3.68 -4.52 -6.84
CA ASP A 30 -4.54 -3.35 -7.00
C ASP A 30 -3.74 -2.06 -6.85
N ILE A 31 -3.50 -1.40 -7.98
CA ILE A 31 -2.72 -0.16 -8.06
C ILE A 31 -3.32 1.00 -7.26
N ARG A 32 -4.61 0.96 -6.90
CA ARG A 32 -5.27 2.07 -6.17
C ARG A 32 -4.79 2.17 -4.73
N LEU A 33 -4.28 1.07 -4.14
CA LEU A 33 -3.67 1.14 -2.81
C LEU A 33 -2.40 1.99 -2.77
N LYS A 34 -1.73 2.17 -3.91
CA LYS A 34 -0.50 2.98 -4.01
C LYS A 34 -0.72 4.44 -3.56
N GLU A 35 -1.94 4.95 -3.69
CA GLU A 35 -2.28 6.33 -3.27
C GLU A 35 -2.13 6.55 -1.76
N PHE A 36 -2.29 5.50 -0.94
CA PHE A 36 -2.23 5.57 0.52
C PHE A 36 -0.87 5.14 1.09
N ALA A 37 0.07 4.74 0.22
CA ALA A 37 1.39 4.27 0.64
C ALA A 37 2.39 5.44 0.72
N ASP A 38 3.18 5.44 1.79
CA ASP A 38 4.31 6.36 1.95
C ASP A 38 5.49 5.96 1.04
N HIS A 39 5.74 4.65 0.93
CA HIS A 39 6.76 4.07 0.06
C HIS A 39 6.15 3.02 -0.87
N ILE A 40 6.59 2.99 -2.13
CA ILE A 40 6.14 2.01 -3.11
C ILE A 40 7.35 1.29 -3.68
N TYR A 41 7.30 -0.04 -3.62
CA TYR A 41 8.28 -0.91 -4.25
C TYR A 41 7.58 -1.75 -5.32
N GLU A 42 8.21 -1.88 -6.47
CA GLU A 42 7.78 -2.76 -7.55
C GLU A 42 8.72 -3.95 -7.63
N LEU A 43 8.14 -5.15 -7.63
CA LEU A 43 8.86 -6.40 -7.82
C LEU A 43 8.61 -6.89 -9.24
N VAL A 44 9.62 -6.80 -10.10
CA VAL A 44 9.55 -7.21 -11.51
C VAL A 44 10.68 -8.20 -11.77
N ASP A 45 10.33 -9.40 -12.24
CA ASP A 45 11.30 -10.47 -12.58
C ASP A 45 12.33 -10.77 -11.47
N GLY A 46 11.93 -10.63 -10.21
CA GLY A 46 12.77 -10.87 -9.03
C GLY A 46 13.59 -9.67 -8.56
N GLU A 47 13.53 -8.54 -9.26
CA GLU A 47 14.17 -7.29 -8.88
C GLU A 47 13.19 -6.36 -8.17
N LEU A 48 13.57 -5.88 -6.97
CA LEU A 48 12.78 -4.95 -6.19
C LEU A 48 13.31 -3.52 -6.39
N THR A 49 12.49 -2.64 -6.96
CA THR A 49 12.84 -1.23 -7.21
C THR A 49 11.89 -0.29 -6.47
N GLN A 50 12.43 0.72 -5.81
CA GLN A 50 11.62 1.76 -5.18
C GLN A 50 11.19 2.80 -6.23
N VAL A 51 9.88 3.08 -6.30
CA VAL A 51 9.30 4.05 -7.24
C VAL A 51 8.72 5.29 -6.54
N LYS A 52 8.48 5.22 -5.22
CA LYS A 52 8.04 6.34 -4.37
C LYS A 52 8.60 6.19 -2.96
#